data_AF-A0A975DQ14-F1
#
_entry.id   AF-A0A975DQ14-F1
#
_cell.length_a   1.000
_cell.length_b   1.000
_cell.length_c   1.000
_cell.angle_alpha   90.00
_cell.angle_beta   90.00
_cell.angle_gamma   90.00
#
_symmetry.space_group_name_H-M   'P 1'
#
loop_
_entity.id
_entity.type
_entity.pdbx_description
1 polymer ?
#
loop_
_entity_poly.entity_id
_entity_poly.type
_entity_poly.pdbx_seq_one_letter_code
_entity_poly.pdbx_strand_id
1 'polypeptide(L)'
;MVSVDLLERMAKEAHAAARERYPLLEPWDRLTPERRAYQCRLMAHALAALTARDVLDLLDAVPEVVALPSEPSPYALAELQEAAISDSGTSADARRRYRSLLSVAAQPLASRARHPAS
;
A
#
# COMPACT_ATOMS: atom_id res chain seq x y z
N MET A 1 11.52 -4.54 -0.90
CA MET A 1 11.47 -5.73 -0.02
C MET A 1 10.48 -5.43 1.10
N VAL A 2 9.57 -6.35 1.40
CA VAL A 2 8.64 -6.22 2.55
C VAL A 2 9.46 -6.34 3.84
N SER A 3 9.25 -5.45 4.81
CA SER A 3 9.98 -5.51 6.09
C SER A 3 9.64 -6.79 6.85
N VAL A 4 10.64 -7.41 7.49
CA VAL A 4 10.45 -8.60 8.34
C VAL A 4 9.47 -8.31 9.48
N ASP A 5 9.55 -7.11 10.06
CA ASP A 5 8.66 -6.66 11.14
C ASP A 5 7.20 -6.55 10.66
N LEU A 6 6.99 -6.14 9.41
CA LEU A 6 5.66 -6.06 8.81
C LEU A 6 5.08 -7.48 8.63
N LEU A 7 5.88 -8.42 8.14
CA LEU A 7 5.46 -9.81 7.98
C LEU A 7 5.08 -10.44 9.31
N GLU A 8 5.86 -10.22 10.36
CA GLU A 8 5.57 -10.74 11.69
C GLU A 8 4.29 -10.14 12.27
N ARG A 9 4.11 -8.83 12.18
CA ARG A 9 2.88 -8.16 12.64
C ARG A 9 1.65 -8.71 11.90
N MET A 10 1.72 -8.82 10.57
CA MET A 10 0.61 -9.35 9.79
C MET A 10 0.31 -10.82 10.12
N ALA A 11 1.35 -11.65 10.26
CA ALA A 11 1.18 -13.05 10.66
C ALA A 11 0.55 -13.18 12.06
N LYS A 12 0.95 -12.31 13.00
CA LYS A 12 0.38 -12.26 14.35
C LYS A 12 -1.11 -11.90 14.33
N GLU A 13 -1.49 -10.85 13.61
CA GLU A 13 -2.89 -10.42 13.51
C GLU A 13 -3.75 -11.46 12.78
N ALA A 14 -3.24 -12.05 11.68
CA ALA A 14 -3.92 -13.12 10.98
C ALA A 14 -4.12 -14.35 11.87
N HIS A 15 -3.13 -14.70 12.70
CA HIS A 15 -3.25 -15.78 13.69
C HIS A 15 -4.27 -15.44 14.78
N ALA A 16 -4.31 -14.19 15.25
CA ALA A 16 -5.32 -13.73 16.21
C ALA A 16 -6.75 -13.87 15.65
N ALA A 17 -6.98 -13.41 14.42
CA ALA A 17 -8.27 -13.57 13.74
C ALA A 17 -8.63 -15.04 13.50
N ALA A 18 -7.65 -15.90 13.18
CA ALA A 18 -7.87 -17.34 13.07
C ALA A 18 -8.29 -17.96 14.41
N ARG A 19 -7.72 -17.51 15.53
CA ARG A 19 -8.10 -17.97 16.88
C ARG A 19 -9.53 -17.61 17.27
N GLU A 20 -10.07 -16.49 16.77
CA GLU A 20 -11.49 -16.14 16.99
C GLU A 20 -12.42 -17.20 16.40
N ARG A 21 -12.04 -17.79 15.25
CA ARG A 21 -12.79 -18.88 14.59
C ARG A 21 -12.42 -20.27 15.11
N TYR A 22 -11.18 -20.44 15.58
CA TYR A 22 -10.64 -21.71 16.07
C TYR A 22 -10.02 -21.53 17.47
N PRO A 23 -10.83 -21.51 18.55
CA PRO A 23 -10.35 -21.13 19.89
C PRO A 23 -9.30 -22.06 20.50
N LEU A 24 -9.20 -23.30 20.00
CA LEU A 24 -8.22 -24.30 20.47
C LEU A 24 -6.79 -24.02 19.98
N LEU A 25 -6.62 -23.11 19.02
CA LEU A 25 -5.30 -22.70 18.57
C LEU A 25 -4.54 -21.98 19.69
N GLU A 26 -3.27 -22.35 19.88
CA GLU A 26 -2.37 -21.75 20.86
C GLU A 26 -2.24 -20.23 20.63
N PRO A 27 -2.20 -19.41 21.70
CA PRO A 27 -1.87 -17.99 21.59
C PRO A 27 -0.51 -17.76 20.92
N TRP A 28 -0.37 -16.67 20.16
CA TRP A 28 0.87 -16.32 19.45
C TRP A 28 2.12 -16.40 20.35
N ASP A 29 2.03 -15.84 21.55
CA ASP A 29 3.14 -15.75 22.49
C ASP A 29 3.58 -17.12 23.04
N ARG A 30 2.75 -18.16 22.87
CA ARG A 30 3.06 -19.55 23.26
C ARG A 30 3.53 -20.42 22.10
N LEU A 31 3.42 -19.94 20.86
CA LEU A 31 3.94 -20.66 19.70
C LEU A 31 5.46 -20.79 19.78
N THR A 32 5.98 -21.95 19.37
CA THR A 32 7.43 -22.14 19.21
C THR A 32 7.97 -21.22 18.12
N PRO A 33 9.27 -20.87 18.16
CA PRO A 33 9.91 -20.06 17.13
C PRO A 33 9.72 -20.61 15.71
N GLU A 34 9.73 -21.94 15.54
CA GLU A 34 9.55 -22.60 14.24
C GLU A 34 8.14 -22.41 13.69
N ARG A 35 7.12 -22.49 14.56
CA ARG A 35 5.73 -22.24 14.19
C ARG A 35 5.51 -20.78 13.81
N ARG A 36 6.09 -19.82 14.55
CA ARG A 36 6.04 -18.40 14.18
C ARG A 36 6.72 -18.14 12.84
N ALA A 37 7.92 -18.69 12.63
CA ALA A 37 8.64 -18.58 11.37
C ALA A 37 7.83 -19.17 10.20
N TYR A 38 7.13 -20.28 10.42
CA TYR A 38 6.22 -20.85 9.43
C TYR A 38 5.06 -19.90 9.10
N GLN A 39 4.39 -19.32 10.10
CA GLN A 39 3.32 -18.34 9.89
C GLN A 39 3.82 -17.10 9.12
N CYS A 40 5.00 -16.59 9.46
CA CYS A 40 5.62 -15.47 8.74
C CYS A 40 5.93 -15.82 7.27
N ARG A 41 6.41 -17.05 7.00
CA ARG A 41 6.60 -17.52 5.62
C ARG A 41 5.28 -17.65 4.87
N LEU A 42 4.25 -18.19 5.50
CA LEU A 42 2.92 -18.31 4.91
C LEU A 42 2.36 -16.93 4.55
N MET A 43 2.50 -15.96 5.45
CA MET A 43 2.11 -14.57 5.21
C MET A 43 2.90 -13.94 4.05
N ALA A 44 4.21 -14.17 3.98
CA ALA A 44 5.03 -13.69 2.87
C ALA A 44 4.57 -14.28 1.52
N HIS A 45 4.24 -15.57 1.49
CA HIS A 45 3.68 -16.22 0.29
C HIS A 45 2.31 -15.66 -0.09
N ALA A 46 1.42 -15.43 0.88
CA ALA A 46 0.11 -14.84 0.62
C ALA A 46 0.24 -13.42 0.03
N LEU A 47 1.12 -12.59 0.60
CA LEU A 47 1.40 -11.25 0.09
C LEU A 47 2.00 -11.28 -1.32
N ALA A 48 2.90 -12.23 -1.61
CA ALA A 48 3.49 -12.38 -2.94
C ALA A 48 2.47 -12.87 -3.98
N ALA A 49 1.39 -13.51 -3.55
CA ALA A 49 0.31 -13.99 -4.42
C ALA A 49 -0.77 -12.94 -4.69
N LEU A 50 -0.75 -11.79 -3.99
CA LEU A 50 -1.72 -10.72 -4.24
C LEU A 50 -1.57 -10.18 -5.66
N THR A 51 -2.70 -10.11 -6.35
CA THR A 51 -2.81 -9.46 -7.65
C THR A 51 -3.05 -7.96 -7.48
N ALA A 52 -2.88 -7.20 -8.57
CA ALA A 52 -3.24 -5.78 -8.57
C ALA A 52 -4.71 -5.54 -8.20
N ARG A 53 -5.60 -6.46 -8.59
CA ARG A 53 -7.03 -6.37 -8.23
C ARG A 53 -7.24 -6.55 -6.73
N ASP A 54 -6.60 -7.53 -6.12
CA ASP A 54 -6.72 -7.77 -4.67
C ASP A 54 -6.23 -6.55 -3.88
N VAL A 55 -5.17 -5.89 -4.36
CA VAL A 55 -4.68 -4.65 -3.74
C VAL A 55 -5.69 -3.51 -3.88
N LEU A 56 -6.36 -3.37 -5.02
CA LEU A 56 -7.41 -2.36 -5.20
C LEU A 56 -8.62 -2.63 -4.31
N ASP A 57 -9.07 -3.89 -4.23
CA ASP A 57 -10.19 -4.28 -3.36
C ASP A 57 -9.85 -4.05 -1.87
N LEU A 58 -8.58 -4.23 -1.48
CA LEU A 58 -8.09 -3.91 -0.14
C LEU A 58 -8.08 -2.40 0.15
N LEU A 59 -7.82 -1.57 -0.87
CA LEU A 59 -7.85 -0.11 -0.70
C LEU A 59 -9.27 0.41 -0.46
N ASP A 60 -10.27 -0.18 -1.11
CA ASP A 60 -11.68 0.18 -0.86
C ASP A 60 -12.11 -0.09 0.60
N ALA A 61 -11.45 -1.04 1.27
CA ALA A 61 -11.68 -1.34 2.68
C ALA A 61 -10.94 -0.38 3.65
N VAL A 62 -10.01 0.45 3.17
CA VAL A 62 -9.21 1.37 3.99
C VAL A 62 -9.34 2.80 3.45
N PRO A 63 -10.38 3.56 3.88
CA PRO A 63 -10.73 4.85 3.28
C PRO A 63 -9.66 5.93 3.42
N GLU A 64 -8.71 5.75 4.35
CA GLU A 64 -7.58 6.65 4.55
C GLU A 64 -6.47 6.49 3.50
N VAL A 65 -6.51 5.44 2.68
CA VAL A 65 -5.49 5.15 1.67
C VAL A 65 -6.09 5.31 0.27
N VAL A 66 -5.45 6.16 -0.54
CA VAL A 66 -5.84 6.39 -1.93
C VAL A 66 -4.74 5.89 -2.85
N ALA A 67 -5.08 5.02 -3.81
CA ALA A 67 -4.17 4.70 -4.91
C ALA A 67 -4.15 5.84 -5.94
N LEU A 68 -2.94 6.31 -6.25
CA LEU A 68 -2.72 7.29 -7.31
C LEU A 68 -2.06 6.60 -8.50
N PRO A 69 -2.56 6.79 -9.74
CA PRO A 69 -1.96 6.18 -10.91
C PRO A 69 -0.57 6.78 -11.17
N SER A 70 0.42 5.91 -11.35
CA SER A 70 1.82 6.29 -11.55
C SER A 70 2.08 7.00 -12.88
N GLU A 71 1.22 6.78 -13.86
CA GLU A 71 1.22 7.48 -15.15
C GLU A 71 -0.11 8.22 -15.36
N PRO A 72 -0.09 9.39 -16.01
CA PRO A 72 -1.31 10.10 -16.36
C PRO A 72 -2.09 9.31 -17.42
N SER A 73 -3.42 9.36 -17.35
CA SER A 73 -4.24 8.87 -18.46
C SER A 73 -3.95 9.69 -19.74
N PRO A 74 -4.22 9.16 -20.95
CA PRO A 74 -4.00 9.91 -22.18
C PRO A 74 -4.70 11.27 -22.20
N TYR A 75 -5.92 11.34 -21.63
CA TYR A 75 -6.67 12.58 -21.48
C TYR A 75 -5.98 13.56 -20.52
N ALA A 76 -5.61 13.11 -19.31
CA ALA A 76 -4.90 13.96 -18.35
C ALA A 76 -3.54 14.42 -18.89
N LEU A 77 -2.86 13.59 -19.69
CA LEU A 77 -1.61 13.95 -20.33
C LEU A 77 -1.81 15.05 -21.39
N ALA A 78 -2.87 14.97 -22.19
CA ALA A 78 -3.20 15.99 -23.19
C ALA A 78 -3.52 17.34 -22.53
N GLU A 79 -4.35 17.35 -21.48
CA GLU A 79 -4.67 18.55 -20.68
C GLU A 79 -3.40 19.18 -20.09
N LEU A 80 -2.51 18.35 -19.52
CA LEU A 80 -1.23 18.82 -18.96
C LEU A 80 -0.26 19.32 -20.04
N GLN A 81 -0.33 18.79 -21.26
CA GLN A 81 0.45 19.26 -22.40
C GLN A 81 -0.07 20.59 -22.90
N GLU A 82 -1.39 20.77 -23.01
CA GLU A 82 -2.00 22.04 -23.40
C GLU A 82 -1.64 23.15 -22.41
N ALA A 83 -1.73 22.87 -21.11
CA ALA A 83 -1.25 23.76 -20.05
C ALA A 83 0.28 23.98 -20.05
N ALA A 84 1.05 23.14 -20.75
CA ALA A 84 2.48 23.33 -20.94
C ALA A 84 2.80 24.10 -22.22
N ILE A 85 1.99 23.98 -23.27
CA ILE A 85 2.16 24.68 -24.56
C ILE A 85 2.01 26.19 -24.40
N SER A 86 1.16 26.66 -23.48
CA SER A 86 1.09 28.09 -23.12
C SER A 86 2.43 28.66 -22.60
N ASP A 87 3.33 27.78 -22.13
CA ASP A 87 4.66 28.10 -21.59
C ASP A 87 5.82 27.53 -22.45
N SER A 88 5.58 27.08 -23.70
CA SER A 88 6.57 26.38 -24.56
C SER A 88 7.12 25.05 -24.02
N GLY A 89 6.34 24.33 -23.22
CA GLY A 89 6.71 23.03 -22.64
C GLY A 89 6.43 21.80 -23.52
N THR A 90 7.16 20.72 -23.25
CA THR A 90 7.10 19.43 -23.98
C THR A 90 6.26 18.36 -23.27
N SER A 91 6.06 17.21 -23.92
CA SER A 91 5.42 16.03 -23.29
C SER A 91 6.18 15.51 -22.06
N ALA A 92 7.51 15.68 -22.03
CA ALA A 92 8.33 15.36 -20.87
C ALA A 92 8.04 16.30 -19.70
N ASP A 93 7.81 17.59 -19.96
CA ASP A 93 7.44 18.59 -18.96
C ASP A 93 6.05 18.30 -18.36
N ALA A 94 5.08 17.91 -19.19
CA ALA A 94 3.76 17.50 -18.73
C ALA A 94 3.83 16.30 -17.77
N ARG A 95 4.63 15.26 -18.08
CA ARG A 95 4.85 14.12 -17.16
C ARG A 95 5.57 14.54 -15.88
N ARG A 96 6.54 15.46 -15.95
CA ARG A 96 7.22 16.00 -14.77
C ARG A 96 6.25 16.76 -13.86
N ARG A 97 5.41 17.63 -14.44
CA ARG A 97 4.35 18.37 -13.73
C ARG A 97 3.35 17.42 -13.07
N TYR A 98 2.92 16.36 -13.77
CA TYR A 98 2.05 15.33 -13.21
C TYR A 98 2.64 14.68 -11.96
N ARG A 99 3.90 14.22 -12.02
CA ARG A 99 4.59 13.63 -10.85
C ARG A 99 4.71 14.63 -9.69
N SER A 100 4.99 15.89 -10.00
CA SER A 100 5.05 16.96 -9.00
C SER A 100 3.68 17.19 -8.34
N LEU A 101 2.60 17.19 -9.11
CA LEU A 101 1.23 17.31 -8.61
C LEU A 101 0.87 16.13 -7.69
N LEU A 102 1.18 14.89 -8.11
CA LEU A 102 0.99 13.71 -7.27
C LEU A 102 1.79 13.81 -5.96
N SER A 103 3.05 14.28 -6.02
CA SER A 103 3.87 14.43 -4.82
C SER A 103 3.30 15.46 -3.84
N VAL A 104 2.74 16.56 -4.34
CA VAL A 104 2.13 17.60 -3.51
C VAL A 104 0.78 17.12 -2.95
N ALA A 105 -0.05 16.50 -3.78
CA ALA A 105 -1.33 15.95 -3.35
C ALA A 105 -1.17 14.82 -2.31
N ALA A 106 -0.06 14.09 -2.35
CA ALA A 106 0.25 13.04 -1.37
C ALA A 106 0.89 13.55 -0.07
N GLN A 107 1.36 14.81 0.01
CA GLN A 107 2.00 15.35 1.22
C GLN A 107 1.10 15.33 2.47
N PRO A 108 -0.19 15.74 2.42
CA PRO A 108 -1.09 15.68 3.57
C PRO A 108 -1.32 14.26 4.09
N LEU A 109 -1.28 13.25 3.20
CA LEU A 109 -1.41 11.83 3.56
C LEU A 109 -0.13 11.34 4.26
N ALA A 110 1.05 11.75 3.78
CA ALA A 110 2.33 11.40 4.37
C ALA A 110 2.57 12.03 5.75
N SER A 111 2.07 13.24 6.00
CA SER A 111 2.17 13.89 7.31
C SER A 111 1.21 13.29 8.34
N ARG A 112 0.03 12.82 7.94
CA ARG A 112 -0.88 12.03 8.82
C ARG A 112 -0.28 10.67 9.19
N ALA A 113 0.38 9.97 8.27
CA ALA A 113 1.02 8.68 8.58
C ALA A 113 2.18 8.80 9.58
N ARG A 114 2.83 9.98 9.68
CA ARG A 114 3.92 10.25 10.65
C ARG A 114 3.42 10.67 12.03
N HIS A 115 2.17 11.10 12.14
CA HIS A 115 1.49 11.34 13.40
C HIS A 115 0.39 10.31 13.59
N PRO A 116 0.70 9.08 14.04
CA PRO A 116 -0.35 8.21 14.55
C PRO A 116 -0.99 8.98 15.71
N ALA A 117 -2.31 9.20 15.60
CA ALA A 117 -3.09 9.82 16.65
C ALA A 117 -2.80 9.08 17.98
N SER A 118 -2.35 9.87 18.96
CA SER A 118 -2.09 9.43 20.34
C SER A 118 -3.38 9.05 21.05
#